data_AF-A0A369S3C0-F1
#
_entry.id   AF-A0A369S3C0-F1
#
_cell.length_a   1.000
_cell.length_b   1.000
_cell.length_c   1.000
_cell.angle_alpha   90.00
_cell.angle_beta   90.00
_cell.angle_gamma   90.00
#
_symmetry.space_group_name_H-M   'P 1'
#
loop_
_entity.id
_entity.type
_entity.pdbx_description
1 polymer ?
#
loop_
_entity_poly.entity_id
_entity_poly.type
_entity_poly.pdbx_seq_one_letter_code
_entity_poly.pdbx_strand_id
1 'polypeptide(L)'
;MLEPPVMRKLNLLLKGRSLANLPNVLNRLKYYGIGKKVTRAIWLKYDEPSYWTITRVSFKRDMYHANAWGIFTFRGKTEEQARKIRSCRKRQWLVLEGDDQVSNPFVGKRKWQQKQETIV
;
A
#
# COMPACT_ATOMS: atom_id res chain seq x y z
N MET A 1 -5.52 3.59 13.66
CA MET A 1 -6.39 4.65 13.09
C MET A 1 -5.46 5.80 12.74
N LEU A 2 -5.51 6.35 11.53
CA LEU A 2 -4.70 7.54 11.20
C LEU A 2 -5.60 8.76 11.37
N GLU A 3 -5.13 9.76 12.11
CA GLU A 3 -5.92 10.92 12.52
C GLU A 3 -6.33 11.83 11.32
N PRO A 4 -7.56 12.39 11.31
CA PRO A 4 -8.08 13.28 10.24
C PRO A 4 -7.16 14.45 9.78
N PRO A 5 -6.34 15.07 10.65
CA PRO A 5 -5.37 16.09 10.24
C PRO A 5 -4.30 15.57 9.26
N VAL A 6 -3.93 14.30 9.34
CA VAL A 6 -2.94 13.67 8.46
C VAL A 6 -3.48 13.59 7.02
N MET A 7 -4.78 13.32 6.85
CA MET A 7 -5.44 13.23 5.56
C MET A 7 -5.58 14.60 4.88
N ARG A 8 -5.89 15.64 5.64
CA ARG A 8 -5.84 17.03 5.15
C ARG A 8 -4.42 17.42 4.74
N LYS A 9 -3.41 17.08 5.55
CA LYS A 9 -2.00 17.34 5.25
C LYS A 9 -1.53 16.59 3.99
N LEU A 10 -1.93 15.33 3.82
CA LEU A 10 -1.61 14.54 2.64
C LEU A 10 -2.26 15.13 1.38
N ASN A 11 -3.54 15.50 1.43
CA ASN A 11 -4.21 16.17 0.29
C ASN A 11 -3.56 17.52 -0.06
N LEU A 12 -3.08 18.30 0.93
CA LEU A 12 -2.29 19.51 0.67
C LEU A 12 -0.91 19.21 0.07
N LEU A 13 -0.18 18.21 0.59
CA LEU A 13 1.14 17.80 0.10
C LEU A 13 1.11 17.23 -1.33
N LEU A 14 -0.06 16.78 -1.77
CA LEU A 14 -0.28 16.24 -3.11
C LEU A 14 -0.76 17.31 -4.10
N LYS A 15 -1.18 18.49 -3.63
CA LYS A 15 -1.63 19.60 -4.48
C LYS A 15 -0.45 20.09 -5.33
N GLY A 16 -0.55 19.93 -6.66
CA GLY A 16 0.50 20.31 -7.62
C GLY A 16 1.55 19.24 -7.91
N ARG A 17 1.55 18.09 -7.21
CA ARG A 17 2.43 16.96 -7.57
C ARG A 17 1.84 16.16 -8.72
N SER A 18 2.62 15.97 -9.77
CA SER A 18 2.25 15.08 -10.85
C SER A 18 2.23 13.64 -10.33
N LEU A 19 1.03 13.08 -10.19
CA LEU A 19 0.85 11.71 -9.72
C LEU A 19 1.47 10.71 -10.71
N ALA A 20 1.97 9.60 -10.18
CA ALA A 20 2.64 8.56 -10.96
C ALA A 20 1.71 7.38 -11.23
N ASN A 21 2.06 6.58 -12.25
CA ASN A 21 1.49 5.26 -12.43
C ASN A 21 2.11 4.28 -11.41
N LEU A 22 1.46 3.14 -11.18
CA LEU A 22 1.91 2.18 -10.18
C LEU A 22 3.32 1.61 -10.48
N PRO A 23 3.66 1.18 -11.72
CA PRO A 23 5.02 0.71 -12.01
C PRO A 23 6.10 1.73 -11.65
N ASN A 24 5.91 3.01 -11.97
CA ASN A 24 6.86 4.07 -11.63
C ASN A 24 6.96 4.31 -10.12
N VAL A 25 5.86 4.16 -9.37
CA VAL A 25 5.88 4.20 -7.91
C VAL A 25 6.70 3.04 -7.37
N LEU A 26 6.40 1.80 -7.79
CA LEU A 26 7.03 0.59 -7.29
C LEU A 26 8.51 0.49 -7.66
N ASN A 27 8.89 0.93 -8.87
CA ASN A 27 10.28 0.88 -9.34
C ASN A 27 11.24 1.76 -8.51
N ARG A 28 10.70 2.75 -7.79
CA ARG A 28 11.47 3.63 -6.90
C ARG A 28 11.62 3.07 -5.49
N LEU A 29 10.91 2.00 -5.16
CA LEU A 29 10.90 1.40 -3.83
C LEU A 29 11.85 0.20 -3.77
N LYS A 30 12.47 0.01 -2.60
CA LYS A 30 13.25 -1.21 -2.31
C LYS A 30 12.37 -2.44 -2.51
N TYR A 31 12.93 -3.47 -3.16
CA TYR A 31 12.22 -4.73 -3.48
C TYR A 31 10.87 -4.50 -4.18
N TYR A 32 10.80 -3.46 -5.02
CA TYR A 32 9.59 -3.09 -5.76
C TYR A 32 8.37 -2.82 -4.87
N GLY A 33 8.60 -2.42 -3.62
CA GLY A 33 7.55 -2.10 -2.66
C GLY A 33 6.79 -3.31 -2.11
N ILE A 34 7.30 -4.53 -2.23
CA ILE A 34 6.70 -5.70 -1.57
C ILE A 34 6.59 -5.44 -0.05
N GLY A 35 5.41 -5.69 0.51
CA GLY A 35 5.04 -5.40 1.90
C GLY A 35 4.60 -3.95 2.15
N LYS A 36 4.86 -3.02 1.22
CA LYS A 36 4.44 -1.62 1.37
C LYS A 36 2.97 -1.43 0.96
N LYS A 37 2.35 -0.41 1.58
CA LYS A 37 0.99 0.02 1.28
C LYS A 37 1.01 1.12 0.23
N VAL A 38 0.23 0.96 -0.83
CA VAL A 38 0.03 1.98 -1.86
C VAL A 38 -1.44 2.32 -2.00
N THR A 39 -1.76 3.59 -2.21
CA THR A 39 -3.13 4.07 -2.37
C THR A 39 -3.33 4.78 -3.70
N ARG A 40 -4.57 5.08 -4.03
CA ARG A 40 -4.95 5.94 -5.13
C ARG A 40 -5.44 7.27 -4.57
N ALA A 41 -5.03 8.38 -5.18
CA ALA A 41 -5.46 9.71 -4.77
C ALA A 41 -6.99 9.86 -4.71
N ILE A 42 -7.73 9.20 -5.61
CA ILE A 42 -9.20 9.22 -5.62
C ILE A 42 -9.86 8.59 -4.39
N TRP A 43 -9.10 7.82 -3.60
CA TRP A 43 -9.57 7.19 -2.37
C TRP A 43 -9.32 8.04 -1.14
N LEU A 44 -8.51 9.09 -1.24
CA LEU A 44 -8.22 10.01 -0.13
C LEU A 44 -9.41 10.88 0.30
N LYS A 45 -10.53 10.77 -0.40
CA LYS A 45 -11.81 11.38 -0.05
C LYS A 45 -12.59 10.61 1.02
N TYR A 46 -12.20 9.36 1.29
CA TYR A 46 -12.81 8.55 2.34
C TYR A 46 -12.01 8.73 3.62
N ASP A 47 -12.72 8.85 4.75
CA ASP A 47 -12.10 8.93 6.07
C ASP A 47 -11.46 7.59 6.45
N GLU A 48 -12.05 6.47 6.02
CA GLU A 48 -11.52 5.15 6.29
C GLU A 48 -10.41 4.76 5.30
N PRO A 49 -9.36 4.05 5.76
CA PRO A 49 -8.20 3.77 4.93
C PRO A 49 -8.53 2.86 3.74
N SER A 50 -8.00 3.22 2.58
CA SER A 50 -8.13 2.44 1.35
C SER A 50 -6.78 2.33 0.66
N TYR A 51 -6.26 1.11 0.51
CA TYR A 51 -4.93 0.85 -0.05
C TYR A 51 -4.80 -0.59 -0.55
N TRP A 52 -3.72 -0.84 -1.28
CA TRP A 52 -3.21 -2.18 -1.57
C TRP A 52 -1.95 -2.42 -0.76
N THR A 53 -1.87 -3.57 -0.10
CA THR A 53 -0.60 -4.11 0.40
C THR A 53 0.03 -4.94 -0.70
N ILE A 54 1.19 -4.52 -1.21
CA ILE A 54 1.83 -5.20 -2.35
C ILE A 54 2.41 -6.54 -1.89
N THR A 55 2.07 -7.62 -2.61
CA THR A 55 2.58 -8.97 -2.31
C THR A 55 3.48 -9.51 -3.41
N ARG A 56 3.25 -9.10 -4.66
CA ARG A 56 4.06 -9.54 -5.81
C ARG A 56 4.08 -8.47 -6.90
N VAL A 57 5.23 -8.33 -7.54
CA VAL A 57 5.40 -7.46 -8.71
C VAL A 57 6.17 -8.21 -9.79
N SER A 58 5.73 -8.10 -11.03
CA SER A 58 6.41 -8.64 -12.21
C SER A 58 6.49 -7.54 -13.26
N PHE A 59 7.69 -6.98 -13.42
CA PHE A 59 7.99 -6.01 -14.47
C PHE A 59 8.15 -6.70 -15.82
N LYS A 60 7.73 -6.02 -16.88
CA LYS A 60 8.13 -6.36 -18.25
C LYS A 60 9.57 -5.91 -18.50
N ARG A 61 10.18 -6.37 -19.59
CA ARG A 61 11.56 -6.05 -19.98
C ARG A 61 11.84 -4.54 -20.04
N ASP A 62 10.84 -3.73 -20.38
CA ASP A 62 10.97 -2.27 -20.48
C ASP A 62 10.96 -1.54 -19.13
N MET A 63 10.67 -2.21 -18.02
CA MET A 63 10.51 -1.66 -16.66
C MET A 63 9.44 -0.56 -16.49
N TYR A 64 8.81 -0.08 -17.57
CA TYR A 64 7.70 0.88 -17.53
C TYR A 64 6.35 0.19 -17.32
N HIS A 65 6.28 -1.11 -17.59
CA HIS A 65 5.07 -1.91 -17.41
C HIS A 65 5.28 -2.97 -16.32
N ALA A 66 4.29 -3.14 -15.46
CA ALA A 66 4.28 -4.21 -14.48
C ALA A 66 2.88 -4.78 -14.27
N ASN A 67 2.82 -6.08 -13.99
CA ASN A 67 1.71 -6.69 -13.29
C ASN A 67 2.03 -6.65 -11.79
N ALA A 68 1.07 -6.22 -10.99
CA ALA A 68 1.19 -6.20 -9.54
C ALA A 68 0.02 -6.97 -8.91
N TRP A 69 0.28 -7.59 -7.77
CA TRP A 69 -0.69 -8.26 -6.93
C TRP A 69 -0.57 -7.74 -5.50
N GLY A 70 -1.69 -7.76 -4.80
CA GLY A 70 -1.73 -7.33 -3.42
C GLY A 70 -3.02 -7.72 -2.74
N ILE A 71 -3.05 -7.49 -1.44
CA ILE A 71 -4.26 -7.58 -0.62
C ILE A 71 -4.92 -6.21 -0.65
N PHE A 72 -6.23 -6.17 -0.95
CA PHE A 72 -6.96 -4.91 -1.01
C PHE A 72 -7.64 -4.62 0.32
N THR A 73 -7.40 -3.42 0.83
CA THR A 73 -8.21 -2.83 1.91
C THR A 73 -9.00 -1.68 1.32
N PHE A 74 -10.32 -1.73 1.45
CA PHE A 74 -11.20 -0.63 1.05
C PHE A 74 -12.08 -0.20 2.19
N ARG A 75 -11.99 1.08 2.53
CA ARG A 75 -12.70 1.70 3.64
C ARG A 75 -12.62 0.87 4.93
N GLY A 76 -11.40 0.48 5.29
CA GLY A 76 -11.11 -0.33 6.48
C GLY A 76 -11.40 -1.83 6.35
N LYS A 77 -12.09 -2.30 5.30
CA LYS A 77 -12.36 -3.73 5.09
C LYS A 77 -11.28 -4.37 4.22
N THR A 78 -10.60 -5.39 4.75
CA THR A 78 -9.49 -6.07 4.08
C THR A 78 -9.94 -7.39 3.48
N GLU A 79 -9.58 -7.62 2.21
CA GLU A 79 -9.78 -8.91 1.56
C GLU A 79 -8.81 -9.96 2.11
N GLU A 80 -9.23 -11.23 2.17
CA GLU A 80 -8.37 -12.31 2.70
C GLU A 80 -7.28 -12.73 1.71
N GLN A 81 -7.58 -12.66 0.42
CA GLN A 81 -6.70 -13.19 -0.63
C GLN A 81 -6.12 -12.07 -1.49
N ALA A 82 -4.84 -12.23 -1.84
CA ALA A 82 -4.19 -11.33 -2.77
C ALA A 82 -4.74 -11.53 -4.18
N ARG A 83 -5.00 -10.42 -4.89
CA ARG A 83 -5.44 -10.44 -6.29
C ARG A 83 -4.69 -9.44 -7.15
N LYS A 84 -4.87 -9.55 -8.46
CA LYS A 84 -4.22 -8.68 -9.44
C LYS A 84 -4.75 -7.25 -9.30
N ILE A 85 -3.84 -6.30 -9.16
CA ILE A 85 -4.16 -4.88 -9.09
C ILE A 85 -4.56 -4.41 -10.49
N ARG A 86 -5.72 -3.76 -10.59
CA ARG A 86 -6.22 -3.18 -11.84
C ARG A 86 -5.84 -1.71 -11.93
N SER A 87 -5.90 -1.15 -13.14
CA SER A 87 -5.68 0.28 -13.38
C SER A 87 -4.28 0.78 -12.97
N CYS A 88 -3.27 -0.09 -13.00
CA CYS A 88 -1.87 0.23 -12.66
C CYS A 88 -1.31 1.43 -13.46
N ARG A 89 -1.77 1.63 -14.70
CA ARG A 89 -1.27 2.72 -15.58
C ARG A 89 -1.84 4.10 -15.25
N LYS A 90 -2.93 4.19 -14.50
CA LYS A 90 -3.54 5.49 -14.17
C LYS A 90 -2.60 6.28 -13.28
N ARG A 91 -2.41 7.56 -13.58
CA ARG A 91 -1.53 8.48 -12.85
C ARG A 91 -2.21 9.01 -11.58
N GLN A 92 -2.31 8.16 -10.58
CA GLN A 92 -3.03 8.47 -9.34
C GLN A 92 -2.45 7.72 -8.13
N TRP A 93 -1.34 7.02 -8.30
CA TRP A 93 -0.80 6.12 -7.29
C TRP A 93 0.17 6.84 -6.36
N LEU A 94 0.13 6.44 -5.09
CA LEU A 94 0.84 7.04 -3.98
C LEU A 94 1.31 5.94 -3.03
N VAL A 95 2.43 6.16 -2.37
CA VAL A 95 2.88 5.31 -1.25
C VAL A 95 2.27 5.88 0.03
N LEU A 96 1.69 5.01 0.86
CA LEU A 96 1.37 5.39 2.23
C LEU A 96 2.64 5.19 3.06
N GLU A 97 3.25 6.29 3.50
CA GLU A 97 4.32 6.25 4.49
C GLU A 97 3.75 5.69 5.80
N GLY A 98 4.42 4.73 6.43
CA GLY A 98 3.94 4.22 7.72
C GLY A 98 4.47 2.87 8.20
N ASP A 99 5.15 2.06 7.39
CA ASP A 99 5.73 0.80 7.89
C ASP A 99 7.11 0.55 7.28
N ASP A 100 8.15 1.16 7.86
CA ASP A 100 9.56 0.74 7.69
C ASP A 100 9.91 -0.49 8.53
N GLN A 101 8.91 -1.32 8.85
CA GLN A 101 9.07 -2.61 9.50
C GLN A 101 8.61 -3.71 8.53
N VAL A 102 9.46 -4.12 7.58
CA VAL A 102 9.33 -5.45 6.97
C VAL A 102 10.68 -6.12 6.93
N SER A 103 10.93 -6.91 7.98
CA SER A 103 11.75 -8.12 7.90
C SER A 103 11.28 -8.96 6.71
N ASN A 104 12.23 -9.29 5.83
CA ASN A 104 12.03 -10.08 4.62
C ASN A 104 11.31 -11.42 4.91
N PRO A 105 10.12 -11.68 4.33
CA PRO A 105 9.38 -12.94 4.55
C PRO A 105 9.93 -14.15 3.78
N PHE A 106 11.03 -14.03 3.02
CA PHE A 106 11.83 -15.19 2.60
C PHE A 106 12.74 -15.74 3.71
N VAL A 107 12.79 -15.07 4.88
CA VAL A 107 13.32 -15.63 6.12
C VAL A 107 12.12 -16.03 6.98
N GLY A 108 11.86 -17.34 7.07
CA GLY A 108 10.74 -17.87 7.85
C GLY A 108 10.90 -17.69 9.37
N LYS A 109 9.74 -17.62 10.05
CA LYS A 109 9.37 -18.11 11.41
C LYS A 109 8.32 -17.16 12.01
N ARG A 110 7.07 -17.62 12.13
CA ARG A 110 6.44 -18.28 13.29
C ARG A 110 6.03 -17.33 14.44
N LYS A 111 4.71 -17.35 14.68
CA LYS A 111 3.92 -17.16 15.91
C LYS A 111 4.07 -15.86 16.71
N TRP A 112 2.95 -15.13 16.81
CA TRP A 112 2.57 -14.47 18.05
C TRP A 112 1.13 -14.83 18.38
N GLN A 113 0.98 -15.40 19.56
CA GLN A 113 -0.27 -15.85 20.17
C GLN A 113 -0.72 -14.75 21.14
N GLN A 114 -2.01 -14.41 21.03
CA GLN A 114 -2.70 -13.41 21.82
C GLN A 114 -2.84 -13.83 23.28
N LYS A 115 -2.77 -12.89 24.23
CA LYS A 115 -3.58 -12.99 25.45
C LYS A 115 -3.90 -11.62 26.03
N GLN A 116 -5.19 -11.45 26.33
CA GLN A 116 -5.80 -10.30 26.97
C GLN A 116 -5.65 -10.32 28.50
N GLU A 117 -5.83 -9.12 29.06
CA GLU A 117 -6.40 -8.71 30.36
C GLU A 117 -6.64 -9.76 31.46
N THR A 118 -6.31 -9.39 32.70
CA THR A 118 -7.25 -9.44 33.83
C THR A 118 -6.87 -8.38 34.86
N ILE A 119 -7.83 -7.50 35.14
CA ILE A 119 -7.97 -6.69 36.35
C ILE A 119 -8.45 -7.61 37.47
N VAL A 120 -7.75 -7.68 38.61
CA VAL A 120 -8.22 -7.34 39.98
C VAL A 120 -6.97 -7.09 40.83
#